data_AF-A0A956CT47-F1
#
_entry.id   AF-A0A956CT47-F1
#
_cell.length_a   1.000
_cell.length_b   1.000
_cell.length_c   1.000
_cell.angle_alpha   90.00
_cell.angle_beta   90.00
_cell.angle_gamma   90.00
#
_symmetry.space_group_name_H-M   'P 1'
#
loop_
_entity.id
_entity.type
_entity.pdbx_description
1 polymer ?
#
loop_
_entity_poly.entity_id
_entity_poly.type
_entity_poly.pdbx_seq_one_letter_code
_entity_poly.pdbx_strand_id
1 'polypeptide(L)'
;MAGGGGGDSKTWIYVLIAGTVLCGVGYGLEFAEAGPHWAQIACLALGGLGVVFGSCEAMIKSVEGVGKRLDWNQFVAGNIAGLASNIPEIVMLGFVVAAAPRVAFVVVALTLHVNALVFGVYSGLLPRDAGGGARLPEPLVKVSTDLYAAGGGVFLATGFLMVLMMLFQSGEHEGEALGVVDLWVLGVCLLLVQVV
;
A
#
# COMPACT_ATOMS: atom_id res chain seq x y z
N MET A 1 -16.60 -15.50 10.10
CA MET A 1 -15.48 -14.95 10.90
C MET A 1 -14.38 -14.55 9.93
N ALA A 2 -14.38 -13.30 9.49
CA ALA A 2 -13.28 -12.70 8.76
C ALA A 2 -12.87 -11.48 9.58
N GLY A 3 -12.31 -11.75 10.75
CA GLY A 3 -11.65 -10.74 11.56
C GLY A 3 -10.28 -10.51 10.96
N GLY A 4 -9.94 -9.25 10.71
CA GLY A 4 -8.56 -8.85 10.49
C GLY A 4 -7.68 -9.43 11.61
N GLY A 5 -6.42 -9.67 11.29
CA GLY A 5 -5.42 -10.31 12.16
C GLY A 5 -5.10 -9.59 13.48
N GLY A 6 -6.00 -8.74 13.99
CA GLY A 6 -5.96 -8.16 15.32
C GLY A 6 -6.27 -9.21 16.38
N GLY A 7 -5.37 -10.17 16.57
CA GLY A 7 -5.30 -10.86 17.84
C GLY A 7 -5.14 -9.81 18.95
N ASP A 8 -5.77 -10.04 20.11
CA ASP A 8 -5.71 -9.22 21.33
C ASP A 8 -4.29 -9.21 21.99
N SER A 9 -3.29 -9.46 21.15
CA SER A 9 -1.91 -9.64 21.47
C SER A 9 -1.22 -8.28 21.47
N LYS A 10 -0.55 -7.96 22.57
CA LYS A 10 0.36 -6.80 22.71
C LYS A 10 1.63 -6.94 21.84
N THR A 11 1.68 -7.92 20.94
CA THR A 11 2.82 -8.20 20.05
C THR A 11 3.24 -6.98 19.23
N TRP A 12 2.30 -6.17 18.76
CA TRP A 12 2.63 -4.96 18.02
C TRP A 12 3.45 -3.96 18.83
N ILE A 13 3.20 -3.85 20.14
CA ILE A 13 3.97 -2.99 21.05
C ILE A 13 5.40 -3.51 21.15
N TYR A 14 5.57 -4.82 21.32
CA TYR A 14 6.90 -5.43 21.39
C TYR A 14 7.66 -5.31 20.08
N VAL A 15 7.00 -5.52 18.94
CA VAL A 15 7.60 -5.36 17.60
C VAL A 15 7.99 -3.90 17.35
N LEU A 16 7.14 -2.95 17.71
CA LEU A 16 7.43 -1.52 17.60
C LEU A 16 8.63 -1.13 18.47
N ILE A 17 8.61 -1.49 19.76
CA ILE A 17 9.71 -1.18 20.70
C ILE A 17 11.01 -1.85 20.24
N ALA A 18 10.99 -3.14 19.90
CA ALA A 18 12.17 -3.84 19.41
C ALA A 18 12.70 -3.21 18.12
N GLY A 19 11.81 -2.83 17.20
CA GLY A 19 12.16 -2.11 15.98
C GLY A 19 12.84 -0.77 16.28
N THR A 20 12.25 0.04 17.15
CA THR A 20 12.81 1.34 17.54
C THR A 20 14.17 1.20 18.22
N VAL A 21 14.34 0.20 19.11
CA VAL A 21 15.63 -0.08 19.76
C VAL A 21 16.67 -0.50 18.73
N LEU A 22 16.32 -1.38 17.79
CA LEU A 22 17.23 -1.81 16.72
C LEU A 22 17.63 -0.66 15.80
N CYS A 23 16.71 0.23 15.43
CA CYS A 23 17.03 1.46 14.72
C CYS A 23 18.00 2.33 15.52
N GLY A 24 17.74 2.52 16.83
CA GLY A 24 18.61 3.29 17.71
C GLY A 24 20.02 2.72 17.82
N VAL A 25 20.14 1.39 17.90
CA VAL A 25 21.44 0.69 17.87
C VAL A 25 22.11 0.87 16.50
N GLY A 26 21.37 0.74 15.41
CA GLY A 26 21.89 0.95 14.05
C GLY A 26 22.45 2.35 13.85
N TYR A 27 21.68 3.38 14.19
CA TYR A 27 22.14 4.78 14.13
C TYR A 27 23.28 5.07 15.12
N GLY A 28 23.29 4.43 16.29
CA GLY A 28 24.37 4.55 17.26
C GLY A 28 25.69 3.97 16.76
N LEU A 29 25.64 2.81 16.08
CA LEU A 29 26.80 2.20 15.44
C LEU A 29 27.33 3.06 14.28
N GLU A 30 26.42 3.64 13.49
CA GLU A 30 26.76 4.57 12.42
C GLU A 30 27.45 5.83 12.93
N PHE A 31 26.88 6.47 13.95
CA PHE A 31 27.42 7.69 14.54
C PHE A 31 28.78 7.47 15.22
N ALA A 32 28.99 6.30 15.81
CA ALA A 32 30.24 5.94 16.48
C ALA A 32 31.32 5.42 15.51
N GLU A 33 31.02 5.30 14.21
CA GLU A 33 31.84 4.60 13.20
C GLU A 33 32.36 3.24 13.70
N ALA A 34 31.54 2.56 14.52
CA ALA A 34 31.96 1.42 15.31
C ALA A 34 31.24 0.15 14.87
N GLY A 35 32.01 -0.94 14.81
CA GLY A 35 31.50 -2.25 14.46
C GLY A 35 31.50 -2.53 12.96
N PRO A 36 31.13 -3.75 12.57
CA PRO A 36 31.15 -4.14 11.17
C PRO A 36 29.94 -3.57 10.42
N HIS A 37 30.18 -3.02 9.23
CA HIS A 37 29.18 -2.36 8.39
C HIS A 37 27.92 -3.22 8.13
N TRP A 38 28.05 -4.55 8.07
CA TRP A 38 26.92 -5.45 7.89
C TRP A 38 25.96 -5.46 9.09
N ALA A 39 26.47 -5.28 10.32
CA ALA A 39 25.64 -5.28 11.53
C ALA A 39 24.79 -4.01 11.60
N GLN A 40 25.35 -2.87 11.21
CA GLN A 40 24.60 -1.61 11.07
C GLN A 40 23.45 -1.76 10.06
N ILE A 41 23.74 -2.27 8.85
CA ILE A 41 22.71 -2.50 7.83
C ILE A 41 21.63 -3.44 8.35
N ALA A 42 22.01 -4.54 8.99
CA ALA A 42 21.05 -5.51 9.52
C ALA A 42 20.16 -4.88 10.61
N CYS A 43 20.74 -4.10 11.53
CA CYS A 43 20.01 -3.40 12.57
C CYS A 43 19.03 -2.37 11.99
N LEU A 44 19.44 -1.58 11.00
CA LEU A 44 18.57 -0.59 10.36
C LEU A 44 17.47 -1.25 9.53
N ALA A 45 17.78 -2.31 8.78
CA ALA A 45 16.81 -3.03 7.97
C ALA A 45 15.75 -3.74 8.83
N LEU A 46 16.17 -4.52 9.82
CA LEU A 46 15.26 -5.24 10.72
C LEU A 46 14.52 -4.26 11.65
N GLY A 47 15.22 -3.24 12.14
CA GLY A 47 14.64 -2.18 12.96
C GLY A 47 13.56 -1.41 12.21
N GLY A 48 13.87 -0.96 10.99
CA GLY A 48 12.94 -0.25 10.12
C GLY A 48 11.70 -1.08 9.81
N LEU A 49 11.87 -2.35 9.43
CA LEU A 49 10.75 -3.28 9.23
C LEU A 49 9.91 -3.43 10.50
N GLY A 50 10.54 -3.59 11.67
CA GLY A 50 9.85 -3.69 12.95
C GLY A 50 9.02 -2.44 13.28
N VAL A 51 9.58 -1.25 13.06
CA VAL A 51 8.86 0.01 13.25
C VAL A 51 7.67 0.13 12.32
N VAL A 52 7.85 -0.21 11.03
CA VAL A 52 6.76 -0.17 10.04
C VAL A 52 5.65 -1.14 10.41
N PHE A 53 5.95 -2.43 10.63
CA PHE A 53 4.94 -3.43 10.98
C PHE A 53 4.23 -3.09 12.30
N GLY A 54 4.97 -2.68 13.33
CA GLY A 54 4.40 -2.27 14.60
C GLY A 54 3.48 -1.06 14.48
N SER A 55 3.85 -0.08 13.65
CA SER A 55 3.05 1.14 13.42
C SER A 55 1.80 0.86 12.59
N CYS A 56 1.88 0.02 11.55
CA CYS A 56 0.73 -0.37 10.74
C CYS A 56 -0.31 -1.13 11.58
N GLU A 57 0.12 -2.05 12.44
CA GLU A 57 -0.78 -2.77 13.35
C GLU A 57 -1.40 -1.84 14.41
N ALA A 58 -0.62 -0.89 14.96
CA ALA A 58 -1.14 0.13 15.87
C ALA A 58 -2.24 0.99 15.21
N MET A 59 -2.05 1.33 13.93
CA MET A 59 -3.01 2.08 13.14
C MET A 59 -4.30 1.30 12.89
N ILE A 60 -4.21 0.02 12.51
CA ILE A 60 -5.40 -0.86 12.34
C ILE A 60 -6.20 -0.91 13.66
N LYS A 61 -5.54 -1.18 14.79
CA LYS A 61 -6.20 -1.21 16.10
C LYS A 61 -6.82 0.13 16.49
N SER A 62 -6.21 1.24 16.09
CA SER A 62 -6.77 2.58 16.32
C SER A 62 -8.05 2.79 15.52
N VAL A 63 -8.08 2.39 14.25
CA VAL A 63 -9.28 2.46 13.41
C VAL A 63 -10.39 1.55 13.94
N GLU A 64 -10.08 0.32 14.35
CA GLU A 64 -11.04 -0.58 14.98
C GLU A 64 -11.60 0.00 16.29
N GLY A 65 -10.75 0.61 17.11
CA GLY A 65 -11.14 1.27 18.35
C GLY A 65 -12.08 2.46 18.10
N VAL A 66 -11.80 3.27 17.08
CA VAL A 66 -12.68 4.36 16.65
C VAL A 66 -14.00 3.82 16.12
N GLY A 67 -13.97 2.78 15.29
CA GLY A 67 -15.17 2.13 14.75
C GLY A 67 -16.09 1.59 15.84
N LYS A 68 -15.53 0.97 16.89
CA LYS A 68 -16.29 0.54 18.07
C LYS A 68 -16.90 1.70 18.87
N ARG A 69 -16.19 2.83 18.98
CA ARG A 69 -16.68 4.01 19.70
C ARG A 69 -17.78 4.75 18.95
N LEU A 70 -17.74 4.71 17.62
CA LEU A 70 -18.70 5.38 16.74
C LEU A 70 -19.79 4.43 16.20
N ASP A 71 -19.84 3.20 16.70
CA ASP A 71 -20.79 2.15 16.31
C ASP A 71 -20.87 1.92 14.79
N TRP A 72 -19.70 1.91 14.13
CA TRP A 72 -19.61 1.68 12.69
C TRP A 72 -19.97 0.25 12.31
N ASN A 73 -20.75 0.11 11.24
CA ASN A 73 -20.96 -1.20 10.62
C ASN A 73 -19.65 -1.74 10.02
N GLN A 74 -19.61 -3.05 9.77
CA GLN A 74 -18.41 -3.74 9.27
C GLN A 74 -17.93 -3.21 7.91
N PHE A 75 -18.84 -2.65 7.10
CA PHE A 75 -18.51 -2.06 5.81
C PHE A 75 -17.75 -0.73 5.95
N VAL A 76 -18.24 0.18 6.78
CA VAL A 76 -17.59 1.47 7.05
C VAL A 76 -16.25 1.25 7.75
N ALA A 77 -16.21 0.40 8.77
CA ALA A 77 -14.97 0.07 9.46
C ALA A 77 -13.92 -0.53 8.51
N GLY A 78 -14.35 -1.42 7.59
CA GLY A 78 -13.47 -1.99 6.57
C GLY A 78 -12.92 -0.95 5.59
N ASN A 79 -13.77 -0.04 5.09
CA ASN A 79 -13.33 1.02 4.18
C ASN A 79 -12.36 2.00 4.85
N ILE A 80 -12.62 2.42 6.09
CA ILE A 80 -11.70 3.30 6.82
C ILE A 80 -10.39 2.59 7.14
N ALA A 81 -10.42 1.29 7.48
CA ALA A 81 -9.21 0.51 7.69
C ALA A 81 -8.37 0.38 6.40
N GLY A 82 -9.02 0.18 5.25
CA GLY A 82 -8.36 0.15 3.94
C GLY A 82 -7.79 1.50 3.51
N LEU A 83 -8.47 2.60 3.83
CA LEU A 83 -7.92 3.95 3.61
C LEU A 83 -6.72 4.21 4.53
N ALA A 84 -6.83 3.82 5.80
CA ALA A 84 -5.76 3.95 6.76
C ALA A 84 -4.54 3.10 6.36
N SER A 85 -4.72 1.89 5.85
CA SER A 85 -3.61 1.04 5.43
C SER A 85 -2.76 1.62 4.30
N ASN A 86 -3.27 2.61 3.56
CA ASN A 86 -2.53 3.32 2.52
C ASN A 86 -1.79 4.57 3.03
N ILE A 87 -1.91 4.92 4.32
CA ILE A 87 -1.23 6.08 4.92
C ILE A 87 0.31 5.96 4.82
N PRO A 88 0.95 4.82 5.16
CA PRO A 88 2.40 4.68 5.01
C PRO A 88 2.88 4.97 3.59
N GLU A 89 2.12 4.51 2.59
CA GLU A 89 2.39 4.73 1.17
C GLU A 89 2.22 6.19 0.80
N ILE A 90 1.16 6.87 1.25
CA ILE A 90 0.96 8.31 1.01
C ILE A 90 2.12 9.12 1.59
N VAL A 91 2.55 8.81 2.82
CA VAL A 91 3.67 9.51 3.48
C VAL A 91 4.97 9.26 2.72
N MET A 92 5.26 8.00 2.38
CA MET A 92 6.45 7.63 1.60
C MET A 92 6.45 8.29 0.21
N LEU A 93 5.31 8.28 -0.49
CA LEU A 93 5.15 8.94 -1.79
C LEU A 93 5.38 10.44 -1.69
N GLY A 94 4.97 11.10 -0.61
CA GLY A 94 5.28 12.51 -0.38
C GLY A 94 6.78 12.81 -0.47
N PHE A 95 7.62 11.93 0.09
CA PHE A 95 9.08 12.05 -0.01
C PHE A 95 9.61 11.63 -1.39
N VAL A 96 9.09 10.55 -1.97
CA VAL A 96 9.58 10.03 -3.27
C VAL A 96 9.21 10.95 -4.42
N VAL A 97 8.02 11.57 -4.42
CA VAL A 97 7.60 12.53 -5.45
C VAL A 97 8.56 13.73 -5.48
N ALA A 98 9.00 14.21 -4.32
CA ALA A 98 9.92 15.33 -4.23
C ALA A 98 11.32 15.01 -4.81
N ALA A 99 11.76 13.76 -4.71
CA ALA A 99 13.07 13.32 -5.20
C ALA A 99 13.04 12.81 -6.65
N ALA A 100 12.04 12.00 -6.99
CA ALA A 100 11.93 11.29 -8.26
C ALA A 100 10.45 10.97 -8.61
N PRO A 101 9.72 11.90 -9.26
CA PRO A 101 8.31 11.71 -9.62
C PRO A 101 8.02 10.44 -10.43
N ARG A 102 8.95 10.03 -11.29
CA ARG A 102 8.84 8.80 -12.08
C ARG A 102 8.85 7.54 -11.21
N VAL A 103 9.72 7.51 -10.20
CA VAL A 103 9.78 6.40 -9.24
C VAL A 103 8.51 6.35 -8.42
N ALA A 104 7.98 7.52 -8.02
CA ALA A 104 6.70 7.59 -7.31
C ALA A 104 5.55 6.97 -8.11
N PHE A 105 5.46 7.26 -9.42
CA PHE A 105 4.44 6.64 -10.28
C PHE A 105 4.57 5.10 -10.33
N VAL A 106 5.79 4.59 -10.51
CA VAL A 106 6.04 3.14 -10.53
C VAL A 106 5.67 2.50 -9.19
N VAL A 107 6.00 3.16 -8.08
CA VAL A 107 5.67 2.69 -6.73
C VAL A 107 4.16 2.62 -6.53
N VAL A 108 3.39 3.64 -6.93
CA VAL A 108 1.92 3.62 -6.86
C VAL A 108 1.35 2.46 -7.67
N ALA A 109 1.80 2.28 -8.90
CA ALA A 109 1.32 1.21 -9.77
C ALA A 109 1.61 -0.18 -9.17
N LEU A 110 2.81 -0.38 -8.61
CA LEU A 110 3.18 -1.62 -7.92
C LEU A 110 2.36 -1.85 -6.66
N THR A 111 2.13 -0.82 -5.83
CA THR A 111 1.29 -0.93 -4.64
C THR A 111 -0.12 -1.41 -5.00
N LEU A 112 -0.73 -0.82 -6.03
CA LEU A 112 -2.06 -1.22 -6.48
C LEU A 112 -2.09 -2.66 -7.01
N HIS A 113 -1.06 -3.06 -7.75
CA HIS A 113 -0.92 -4.43 -8.22
C HIS A 113 -0.75 -5.43 -7.08
N VAL A 114 0.12 -5.14 -6.11
CA VAL A 114 0.33 -5.99 -4.93
C VAL A 114 -0.93 -6.09 -4.09
N ASN A 115 -1.65 -4.98 -3.87
CA ASN A 115 -2.93 -4.99 -3.15
C ASN A 115 -4.00 -5.84 -3.87
N ALA A 116 -4.07 -5.74 -5.20
CA ALA A 116 -4.98 -6.58 -6.01
C ALA A 116 -4.60 -8.06 -5.95
N LEU A 117 -3.30 -8.38 -6.02
CA LEU A 117 -2.80 -9.75 -5.91
C LEU A 117 -3.12 -10.33 -4.53
N VAL A 118 -2.83 -9.60 -3.46
CA VAL A 118 -3.10 -10.00 -2.08
C VAL A 118 -4.60 -10.23 -1.87
N PHE A 119 -5.45 -9.35 -2.38
CA PHE A 119 -6.90 -9.55 -2.36
C PHE A 119 -7.34 -10.80 -3.15
N GLY A 120 -6.75 -11.04 -4.33
CA GLY A 120 -7.00 -12.23 -5.13
C GLY A 120 -6.62 -13.52 -4.42
N VAL A 121 -5.46 -13.54 -3.75
CA VAL A 121 -5.00 -14.67 -2.93
C VAL A 121 -5.94 -14.90 -1.75
N TYR A 122 -6.29 -13.84 -0.99
CA TYR A 122 -7.24 -13.97 0.13
C TYR A 122 -8.61 -14.49 -0.34
N SER A 123 -9.12 -13.97 -1.46
CA SER A 123 -10.38 -14.43 -2.06
C SER A 123 -10.30 -15.89 -2.51
N GLY A 124 -9.15 -16.34 -3.02
CA GLY A 124 -8.92 -17.74 -3.40
C GLY A 124 -8.90 -18.72 -2.21
N LEU A 125 -8.44 -18.25 -1.04
CA LEU A 125 -8.34 -19.04 0.20
C LEU A 125 -9.64 -19.06 1.01
N LEU A 126 -10.57 -18.13 0.76
CA LEU A 126 -11.85 -18.08 1.46
C LEU A 126 -12.74 -19.29 1.10
N PRO A 127 -13.54 -19.80 2.06
CA PRO A 127 -14.47 -20.87 1.78
C PRO A 127 -15.47 -20.42 0.71
N ARG A 128 -15.68 -21.31 -0.27
CA ARG A 128 -16.57 -21.06 -1.41
C ARG A 128 -18.02 -21.04 -0.96
N ASP A 129 -18.82 -20.16 -1.54
CA ASP A 129 -20.28 -20.20 -1.44
C ASP A 129 -20.87 -21.26 -2.39
N ALA A 130 -22.20 -21.40 -2.39
CA ALA A 130 -22.91 -22.36 -3.24
C ALA A 130 -22.82 -22.04 -4.75
N GLY A 131 -22.42 -20.81 -5.12
CA GLY A 131 -22.20 -20.36 -6.49
C GLY A 131 -20.73 -20.47 -6.93
N GLY A 132 -19.83 -20.95 -6.07
CA GLY A 132 -18.40 -21.05 -6.36
C GLY A 132 -17.64 -19.73 -6.19
N GLY A 133 -18.27 -18.68 -5.67
CA GLY A 133 -17.62 -17.42 -5.28
C GLY A 133 -16.94 -17.51 -3.91
N ALA A 134 -15.99 -16.63 -3.62
CA ALA A 134 -15.48 -16.46 -2.27
C ALA A 134 -16.60 -15.93 -1.37
N ARG A 135 -16.78 -16.46 -0.14
CA ARG A 135 -17.75 -15.94 0.84
C ARG A 135 -17.37 -14.52 1.30
N LEU A 136 -17.70 -13.53 0.48
CA LEU A 136 -17.57 -12.10 0.73
C LEU A 136 -18.97 -11.46 0.63
N PRO A 137 -19.26 -10.39 1.39
CA PRO A 137 -20.51 -9.64 1.21
C PRO A 137 -20.66 -9.17 -0.24
N GLU A 138 -21.83 -9.36 -0.85
CA GLU A 138 -22.14 -8.96 -2.23
C GLU A 138 -21.71 -7.51 -2.57
N PRO A 139 -21.94 -6.50 -1.71
CA PRO A 139 -21.49 -5.14 -1.97
C PRO A 139 -19.97 -5.03 -2.14
N LEU A 140 -19.21 -5.82 -1.37
CA LEU A 140 -17.75 -5.84 -1.43
C LEU A 140 -17.27 -6.53 -2.70
N VAL A 141 -17.88 -7.64 -3.09
CA VAL A 141 -17.53 -8.32 -4.35
C VAL A 141 -17.77 -7.41 -5.56
N LYS A 142 -18.91 -6.72 -5.59
CA LYS A 142 -19.28 -5.86 -6.71
C LYS A 142 -18.36 -4.63 -6.82
N VAL A 143 -18.19 -3.90 -5.71
CA VAL A 143 -17.31 -2.72 -5.66
C VAL A 143 -15.85 -3.09 -5.93
N SER A 144 -15.35 -4.17 -5.32
CA SER A 144 -13.97 -4.60 -5.55
C SER A 144 -13.73 -5.06 -6.99
N THR A 145 -14.68 -5.79 -7.60
CA THR A 145 -14.54 -6.23 -9.00
C THR A 145 -14.50 -5.05 -9.95
N ASP A 146 -15.41 -4.09 -9.78
CA ASP A 146 -15.45 -2.88 -10.62
C ASP A 146 -14.20 -2.01 -10.42
N LEU A 147 -13.75 -1.84 -9.17
CA LEU A 147 -12.55 -1.06 -8.84
C LEU A 147 -11.26 -1.71 -9.36
N TYR A 148 -11.11 -3.03 -9.22
CA TYR A 148 -9.94 -3.75 -9.73
C TYR A 148 -9.95 -3.87 -11.26
N ALA A 149 -11.12 -4.01 -11.89
CA ALA A 149 -11.23 -4.00 -13.35
C ALA A 149 -10.92 -2.62 -13.92
N ALA A 150 -11.45 -1.56 -13.31
CA ALA A 150 -11.16 -0.18 -13.70
C ALA A 150 -9.67 0.15 -13.46
N GLY A 151 -9.15 -0.13 -12.27
CA GLY A 151 -7.73 0.09 -11.94
C GLY A 151 -6.80 -0.69 -12.86
N GLY A 152 -7.01 -1.99 -13.00
CA GLY A 152 -6.22 -2.86 -13.87
C GLY A 152 -6.26 -2.41 -15.34
N GLY A 153 -7.43 -2.02 -15.85
CA GLY A 153 -7.60 -1.49 -17.20
C GLY A 153 -6.82 -0.18 -17.43
N VAL A 154 -6.92 0.77 -16.49
CA VAL A 154 -6.20 2.05 -16.58
C VAL A 154 -4.68 1.83 -16.53
N PHE A 155 -4.16 1.05 -15.58
CA PHE A 155 -2.71 0.80 -15.51
C PHE A 155 -2.17 0.03 -16.71
N LEU A 156 -2.93 -0.94 -17.23
CA LEU A 156 -2.55 -1.68 -18.43
C LEU A 156 -2.52 -0.75 -19.65
N ALA A 157 -3.55 0.09 -19.82
CA ALA A 157 -3.61 1.06 -20.92
C ALA A 157 -2.46 2.08 -20.83
N THR A 158 -2.18 2.61 -19.63
CA THR A 158 -1.05 3.54 -19.42
C THR A 158 0.29 2.86 -19.68
N GLY A 159 0.49 1.62 -19.22
CA GLY A 159 1.71 0.86 -19.48
C GLY A 159 1.92 0.59 -20.97
N PHE A 160 0.88 0.19 -21.70
CA PHE A 160 0.95 0.03 -23.15
C PHE A 160 1.24 1.34 -23.87
N LEU A 161 0.63 2.44 -23.44
CA LEU A 161 0.88 3.77 -24.00
C LEU A 161 2.34 4.18 -23.82
N MET A 162 2.93 3.94 -22.65
CA MET A 162 4.36 4.21 -22.39
C MET A 162 5.28 3.35 -23.28
N VAL A 163 4.95 2.07 -23.49
CA VAL A 163 5.70 1.20 -24.42
C VAL A 163 5.60 1.69 -25.86
N LEU A 164 4.43 2.13 -26.30
CA LEU A 164 4.23 2.67 -27.65
C LEU A 164 4.99 3.99 -27.85
N MET A 165 4.98 4.89 -26.86
CA MET A 165 5.77 6.12 -26.91
C MET A 165 7.27 5.84 -27.03
N MET A 166 7.77 4.84 -26.30
CA MET A 166 9.16 4.38 -26.40
C MET A 166 9.48 3.80 -27.79
N LEU A 167 8.61 2.93 -28.32
CA LEU A 167 8.81 2.28 -29.62
C LEU A 167 8.77 3.25 -30.80
N PHE A 168 7.92 4.28 -30.72
CA PHE A 168 7.74 5.24 -31.80
C PHE A 168 8.52 6.55 -31.58
N GLN A 169 9.32 6.65 -30.50
CA GLN A 169 10.05 7.88 -30.11
C GLN A 169 9.16 9.12 -30.15
N SER A 170 7.90 8.98 -29.73
CA SER A 170 6.87 10.01 -29.91
C SER A 170 6.69 10.85 -28.65
N GLY A 171 6.49 12.16 -28.83
CA GLY A 171 6.30 13.15 -27.76
C GLY A 171 7.47 14.11 -27.58
N GLU A 172 7.24 15.18 -26.81
CA GLU A 172 8.22 16.25 -26.51
C GLU A 172 9.48 15.76 -25.77
N HIS A 173 9.47 14.50 -25.32
CA HIS A 173 10.53 13.85 -24.53
C HIS A 173 11.18 12.64 -25.26
N GLU A 174 11.16 12.60 -26.60
CA GLU A 174 11.81 11.55 -27.43
C GLU A 174 11.46 10.10 -27.04
N GLY A 175 10.23 9.86 -26.59
CA GLY A 175 9.76 8.53 -26.17
C GLY A 175 10.12 8.12 -24.74
N GLU A 176 10.72 8.99 -23.92
CA GLU A 176 11.16 8.63 -22.56
C GLU A 176 10.08 8.74 -21.46
N ALA A 177 9.01 9.54 -21.60
CA ALA A 177 8.07 9.71 -20.47
C ALA A 177 6.72 10.38 -20.80
N LEU A 178 5.75 10.10 -19.92
CA LEU A 178 4.56 10.93 -19.69
C LEU A 178 5.00 12.29 -19.11
N GLY A 179 4.45 13.38 -19.64
CA GLY A 179 4.71 14.72 -19.13
C GLY A 179 4.04 14.98 -17.79
N VAL A 180 4.43 16.08 -17.14
CA VAL A 180 3.82 16.51 -15.86
C VAL A 180 2.31 16.73 -16.01
N VAL A 181 1.86 17.27 -17.15
CA VAL A 181 0.44 17.49 -17.45
C VAL A 181 -0.31 16.15 -17.57
N ASP A 182 0.28 15.17 -18.27
CA ASP A 182 -0.32 13.85 -18.44
C ASP A 182 -0.48 13.13 -17.10
N LEU A 183 0.53 13.22 -16.23
CA LEU A 183 0.51 12.67 -14.87
C LEU A 183 -0.58 13.34 -14.00
N TRP A 184 -0.77 14.66 -14.13
CA TRP A 184 -1.83 15.37 -13.42
C TRP A 184 -3.22 14.94 -13.91
N VAL A 185 -3.42 14.84 -15.23
CA VAL A 185 -4.70 14.39 -15.81
C VAL A 185 -5.01 12.96 -15.38
N LEU A 186 -4.04 12.05 -15.49
CA LEU A 186 -4.20 10.66 -15.03
C LEU A 186 -4.51 10.61 -13.53
N GLY A 187 -3.80 11.39 -12.71
CA GLY A 187 -4.04 11.46 -11.26
C GLY A 187 -5.45 11.95 -10.91
N VAL A 188 -5.94 13.00 -11.57
CA VAL A 188 -7.31 13.51 -11.36
C VAL A 188 -8.35 12.50 -11.84
N CYS A 189 -8.15 11.88 -13.00
CA CYS A 189 -9.07 10.86 -13.50
C CYS A 189 -9.15 9.64 -12.56
N LEU A 190 -8.01 9.19 -12.02
CA LEU A 190 -7.97 8.10 -11.03
C LEU A 190 -8.67 8.48 -9.73
N LEU A 191 -8.51 9.73 -9.26
CA LEU A 191 -9.24 10.22 -8.08
C LEU A 191 -10.76 10.24 -8.31
N LEU A 192 -11.22 10.62 -9.51
CA LEU A 192 -12.65 10.61 -9.84
C LEU A 192 -13.25 9.19 -9.81
N VAL A 193 -12.49 8.17 -10.24
CA VAL A 193 -12.93 6.76 -10.13
C VAL A 193 -13.11 6.34 -8.67
N GLN A 194 -12.34 6.93 -7.74
CA GLN A 194 -12.40 6.59 -6.31
C GLN A 194 -13.59 7.24 -5.58
N VAL A 195 -14.23 8.25 -6.18
CA VAL A 195 -15.35 9.01 -5.59
C VAL A 195 -16.72 8.41 -5.97
N VAL A 196 -16.77 7.53 -6.97
CA VAL A 196 -17.98 6.84 -7.46
C VAL A 196 -18.16 5.50 -6.77
#